data_AF-L0EVG8-F1
#
_entry.id   AF-L0EVG8-F1
#
_cell.length_a   1.000
_cell.length_b   1.000
_cell.length_c   1.000
_cell.angle_alpha   90.00
_cell.angle_beta   90.00
_cell.angle_gamma   90.00
#
_symmetry.space_group_name_H-M   'P 1'
#
loop_
_entity.id
_entity.type
_entity.pdbx_description
1 polymer ?
#
loop_
_entity_poly.entity_id
_entity_poly.type
_entity_poly.pdbx_seq_one_letter_code
_entity_poly.pdbx_strand_id
1 'polypeptide(L)'
;MQVQGVLQYLIGYSYISLSVTYVAGNLLARKLMQGGRSSDEILYLGYKLEVLGGILLLLGSILFPRSFFSCISAVSLLTLGNGFLLPLATGGAITSVPGLAGSASGFMGALQIASAAVTTAYIGQFSHHQPGRFGIIIFIIVIIGFSIFQLTCIMTRTTQGG
;
A
#
# COMPACT_ATOMS: atom_id res chain seq x y z
N MET A 1 19.26 14.24 -14.69
CA MET A 1 18.35 15.40 -14.78
C MET A 1 17.45 15.40 -13.54
N GLN A 2 17.48 16.45 -12.71
CA GLN A 2 16.63 16.56 -11.51
C GLN A 2 15.20 16.91 -11.94
N VAL A 3 14.28 15.95 -11.85
CA VAL A 3 12.91 16.09 -12.41
C VAL A 3 12.00 17.04 -11.61
N GLN A 4 12.41 17.48 -10.41
CA GLN A 4 11.62 18.41 -9.57
C GLN A 4 12.40 19.59 -8.98
N GLY A 5 13.69 19.75 -9.28
CA GLY A 5 14.51 20.85 -8.71
C GLY A 5 14.74 20.76 -7.19
N VAL A 6 14.52 19.60 -6.58
CA VAL A 6 14.68 19.35 -5.15
C VAL A 6 16.12 18.91 -4.84
N LEU A 7 16.67 19.41 -3.73
CA LEU A 7 18.04 19.11 -3.31
C LEU A 7 18.17 17.62 -2.92
N GLN A 8 19.27 16.96 -3.33
CA GLN A 8 19.41 15.49 -3.29
C GLN A 8 19.24 14.88 -1.89
N TYR A 9 19.56 15.63 -0.83
CA TYR A 9 19.34 15.19 0.55
C TYR A 9 17.86 15.04 0.92
N LEU A 10 16.95 15.85 0.35
CA LEU A 10 15.51 15.76 0.62
C LEU A 10 14.91 14.46 0.10
N ILE A 11 15.44 13.96 -1.03
CA ILE A 11 15.09 12.64 -1.55
C ILE A 11 15.55 11.56 -0.56
N GLY A 12 16.76 11.65 -0.03
CA GLY A 12 17.25 10.74 1.02
C GLY A 12 16.38 10.76 2.28
N TYR A 13 16.01 11.94 2.77
CA TYR A 13 15.11 12.08 3.93
C TYR A 13 13.72 11.52 3.68
N SER A 14 13.22 11.56 2.44
CA SER A 14 11.95 10.93 2.12
C SER A 14 11.97 9.42 2.32
N TYR A 15 13.05 8.73 1.92
CA TYR A 15 13.18 7.29 2.19
C TYR A 15 13.19 6.96 3.68
N ILE A 16 13.79 7.81 4.51
CA ILE A 16 13.76 7.66 5.97
C ILE A 16 12.33 7.83 6.47
N SER A 17 11.61 8.87 6.02
CA SER A 17 10.21 9.10 6.40
C SER A 17 9.30 7.92 6.00
N LEU A 18 9.46 7.40 4.78
CA LEU A 18 8.71 6.24 4.29
C LEU A 18 9.05 4.98 5.11
N SER A 19 10.32 4.76 5.45
CA SER A 19 10.73 3.63 6.27
C SER A 19 10.14 3.71 7.69
N VAL A 20 10.18 4.89 8.30
CA VAL A 20 9.61 5.13 9.64
C VAL A 20 8.10 4.90 9.63
N THR A 21 7.39 5.41 8.62
CA THR A 21 5.94 5.24 8.50
C THR A 21 5.53 3.79 8.24
N TYR A 22 6.28 3.06 7.41
CA TYR A 22 6.08 1.62 7.22
C TYR A 22 6.23 0.83 8.52
N VAL A 23 7.35 1.04 9.23
CA VAL A 23 7.62 0.37 10.50
C VAL A 23 6.57 0.74 11.55
N ALA A 24 6.18 2.01 11.63
CA ALA A 24 5.12 2.45 12.53
C ALA A 24 3.79 1.76 12.21
N GLY A 25 3.41 1.66 10.94
CA GLY A 25 2.21 0.95 10.52
C GLY A 25 2.23 -0.53 10.93
N ASN A 26 3.35 -1.22 10.69
CA ASN A 26 3.52 -2.62 11.07
C ASN A 26 3.45 -2.84 12.60
N LEU A 27 4.13 -1.98 13.38
CA LEU A 27 4.07 -2.04 14.84
C LEU A 27 2.66 -1.77 15.38
N LEU A 28 1.94 -0.81 14.79
CA LEU A 28 0.55 -0.53 15.14
C LEU A 28 -0.36 -1.71 14.80
N ALA A 29 -0.21 -2.32 13.62
CA ALA A 29 -0.95 -3.52 13.24
C ALA A 29 -0.74 -4.65 14.26
N ARG A 30 0.52 -4.93 14.61
CA ARG A 30 0.87 -5.93 15.62
C ARG A 30 0.27 -5.61 16.99
N LYS A 31 0.33 -4.35 17.42
CA LYS A 31 -0.26 -3.91 18.70
C LYS A 31 -1.78 -4.09 18.72
N LEU A 32 -2.46 -3.82 17.61
CA LEU A 32 -3.91 -4.03 17.48
C LEU A 32 -4.29 -5.52 17.50
N MET A 33 -3.49 -6.39 16.87
CA MET A 33 -3.67 -7.84 16.97
C MET A 33 -3.55 -8.34 18.41
N GLN A 34 -2.51 -7.88 19.13
CA GLN A 34 -2.31 -8.22 20.54
C GLN A 34 -3.44 -7.70 21.44
N GLY A 35 -4.09 -6.61 21.04
CA GLY A 35 -5.28 -6.06 21.70
C GLY A 35 -6.57 -6.81 21.42
N GLY A 36 -6.53 -7.94 20.68
CA GLY A 36 -7.68 -8.80 20.44
C GLY A 36 -8.51 -8.46 19.19
N ARG A 37 -8.05 -7.54 18.33
CA ARG A 37 -8.71 -7.30 17.04
C ARG A 37 -8.41 -8.42 16.06
N SER A 38 -9.40 -8.77 15.25
CA SER A 38 -9.27 -9.76 14.18
C SER A 38 -8.41 -9.24 13.02
N SER A 39 -7.80 -10.15 12.26
CA SER A 39 -6.99 -9.78 11.09
C SER A 39 -7.79 -8.98 10.05
N ASP A 40 -9.07 -9.29 9.86
CA ASP A 40 -9.95 -8.57 8.92
C ASP A 40 -10.20 -7.12 9.34
N GLU A 41 -10.40 -6.86 10.63
CA GLU A 41 -10.58 -5.50 11.15
C GLU A 41 -9.33 -4.64 10.97
N ILE A 42 -8.16 -5.26 11.12
CA ILE A 42 -6.87 -4.57 10.99
C ILE A 42 -6.54 -4.34 9.52
N LEU A 43 -6.81 -5.30 8.64
CA LEU A 43 -6.73 -5.13 7.18
C LEU A 43 -7.66 -4.02 6.71
N TYR A 44 -8.91 -3.99 7.19
CA TYR A 44 -9.86 -2.91 6.88
C TYR A 44 -9.35 -1.53 7.32
N LEU A 45 -8.67 -1.44 8.47
CA LEU A 45 -8.03 -0.19 8.90
C LEU A 45 -6.87 0.21 7.98
N GLY A 46 -6.02 -0.74 7.59
CA GLY A 46 -4.93 -0.52 6.63
C GLY A 46 -5.43 0.01 5.29
N TYR A 47 -6.48 -0.61 4.73
CA TYR A 47 -7.10 -0.14 3.49
C TYR A 47 -7.73 1.25 3.61
N LYS A 48 -8.39 1.58 4.73
CA LYS A 48 -8.91 2.94 4.94
C LYS A 48 -7.79 3.98 4.93
N LEU A 49 -6.63 3.66 5.51
CA LEU A 49 -5.46 4.53 5.51
C LEU A 49 -4.88 4.66 4.10
N GLU A 50 -4.80 3.57 3.32
CA GLU A 50 -4.40 3.64 1.92
C GLU A 50 -5.36 4.49 1.08
N VAL A 51 -6.68 4.29 1.21
CA VAL A 51 -7.69 5.08 0.49
C VAL A 51 -7.54 6.57 0.82
N LEU A 52 -7.36 6.90 2.11
CA LEU A 52 -7.12 8.28 2.53
C LEU A 52 -5.81 8.83 1.91
N GLY A 53 -4.74 8.04 1.90
CA GLY A 53 -3.47 8.39 1.26
C GLY A 53 -3.61 8.61 -0.24
N GLY A 54 -4.39 7.76 -0.93
CA GLY A 54 -4.70 7.88 -2.35
C GLY A 54 -5.51 9.14 -2.67
N ILE A 55 -6.50 9.49 -1.84
CA ILE A 55 -7.26 10.74 -1.97
C ILE A 55 -6.33 11.95 -1.78
N LEU A 56 -5.49 11.94 -0.74
CA LEU A 56 -4.52 13.01 -0.50
C LEU A 56 -3.52 13.13 -1.64
N LEU A 57 -3.07 12.02 -2.22
CA LEU A 57 -2.16 12.03 -3.35
C LEU A 57 -2.84 12.61 -4.60
N LEU A 58 -4.08 12.20 -4.88
CA LEU A 58 -4.88 12.74 -5.98
C LEU A 58 -5.08 14.25 -5.82
N LEU A 59 -5.62 14.69 -4.69
CA LEU A 59 -5.86 16.11 -4.42
C LEU A 59 -4.55 16.90 -4.43
N GLY A 60 -3.49 16.40 -3.78
CA GLY A 60 -2.18 17.03 -3.77
C GLY A 60 -1.57 17.15 -5.18
N SER A 61 -1.76 16.13 -6.01
CA SER A 61 -1.25 16.13 -7.39
C SER A 61 -1.99 17.09 -8.32
N ILE A 62 -3.25 17.43 -8.02
CA ILE A 62 -4.07 18.38 -8.78
C ILE A 62 -3.86 19.81 -8.26
N LEU A 63 -3.96 20.01 -6.95
CA LEU A 63 -3.91 21.33 -6.31
C LEU A 63 -2.48 21.86 -6.17
N PHE A 64 -1.51 20.98 -5.89
CA PHE A 64 -0.12 21.33 -5.63
C PHE A 64 0.87 20.45 -6.43
N PRO A 65 0.78 20.43 -7.79
CA PRO A 65 1.51 19.49 -8.65
C PRO A 65 3.03 19.53 -8.54
N ARG A 66 3.61 20.62 -8.00
CA ARG A 66 5.05 20.80 -7.79
C ARG A 66 5.48 20.69 -6.33
N SER A 67 4.55 20.46 -5.40
CA SER A 67 4.86 20.41 -3.97
C SER A 67 5.38 19.03 -3.57
N PHE A 68 6.67 18.96 -3.28
CA PHE A 68 7.31 17.75 -2.77
C PHE A 68 6.67 17.28 -1.46
N PHE A 69 6.39 18.19 -0.52
CA PHE A 69 5.80 17.86 0.77
C PHE A 69 4.40 17.29 0.67
N SER A 70 3.58 17.80 -0.26
CA SER A 70 2.24 17.24 -0.50
C SER A 70 2.29 15.81 -1.04
N CYS A 71 3.29 15.51 -1.88
CA CYS A 71 3.49 14.17 -2.40
C CYS A 71 3.99 13.23 -1.28
N ILE A 72 5.04 13.64 -0.56
CA ILE A 72 5.62 12.82 0.50
C ILE A 72 4.63 12.55 1.64
N SER A 73 3.83 13.52 2.07
CA SER A 73 2.84 13.27 3.12
C SER A 73 1.80 12.24 2.69
N ALA A 74 1.32 12.30 1.45
CA ALA A 74 0.36 11.35 0.91
C ALA A 74 0.97 9.95 0.72
N VAL A 75 2.19 9.87 0.17
CA VAL A 75 2.90 8.59 0.01
C VAL A 75 3.26 7.98 1.36
N SER A 76 3.66 8.77 2.35
CA SER A 76 3.90 8.28 3.72
C SER A 76 2.63 7.68 4.33
N LEU A 77 1.44 8.22 4.04
CA LEU A 77 0.18 7.65 4.52
C LEU A 77 -0.17 6.34 3.80
N LEU A 78 0.06 6.28 2.48
CA LEU A 78 -0.03 5.02 1.71
C LEU A 78 0.94 3.97 2.27
N THR A 79 2.18 4.36 2.55
CA THR A 79 3.21 3.48 3.10
C THR A 79 2.87 3.00 4.51
N LEU A 80 2.27 3.87 5.33
CA LEU A 80 1.76 3.50 6.64
C LEU A 80 0.66 2.44 6.50
N GLY A 81 -0.31 2.62 5.61
CA GLY A 81 -1.35 1.62 5.31
C GLY A 81 -0.75 0.28 4.86
N ASN A 82 0.24 0.32 3.97
CA ASN A 82 1.00 -0.85 3.53
C ASN A 82 1.71 -1.59 4.69
N GLY A 83 2.15 -0.86 5.73
CA GLY A 83 2.68 -1.46 6.95
C GLY A 83 1.68 -2.37 7.69
N PHE A 84 0.38 -2.12 7.56
CA PHE A 84 -0.67 -3.02 8.07
C PHE A 84 -0.90 -4.18 7.10
N LEU A 85 -1.07 -3.88 5.82
CA LEU A 85 -1.53 -4.83 4.80
C LEU A 85 -0.50 -5.93 4.52
N LEU A 86 0.75 -5.55 4.25
CA LEU A 86 1.78 -6.48 3.77
C LEU A 86 2.06 -7.63 4.75
N PRO A 87 2.37 -7.39 6.04
CA PRO A 87 2.69 -8.47 6.97
C PRO A 87 1.49 -9.38 7.27
N LEU A 88 0.28 -8.80 7.36
CA LEU A 88 -0.95 -9.56 7.61
C LEU A 88 -1.36 -10.43 6.43
N ALA A 89 -1.38 -9.85 5.22
CA ALA A 89 -1.74 -10.57 4.01
C ALA A 89 -0.71 -11.66 3.68
N THR A 90 0.58 -11.38 3.85
CA THR A 90 1.65 -12.37 3.64
C THR A 90 1.59 -13.50 4.67
N GLY A 91 1.44 -13.15 5.95
CA GLY A 91 1.25 -14.14 7.00
C GLY A 91 0.04 -15.04 6.72
N GLY A 92 -1.12 -14.45 6.40
CA GLY A 92 -2.34 -15.19 6.11
C GLY A 92 -2.26 -16.08 4.85
N ALA A 93 -1.61 -15.59 3.79
CA ALA A 93 -1.40 -16.38 2.58
C ALA A 93 -0.49 -17.59 2.84
N ILE A 94 0.60 -17.42 3.58
CA ILE A 94 1.54 -18.51 3.91
C ILE A 94 0.87 -19.55 4.80
N THR A 95 0.09 -19.14 5.80
CA THR A 95 -0.57 -20.06 6.74
C THR A 95 -1.77 -20.81 6.12
N SER A 96 -2.29 -20.34 4.98
CA SER A 96 -3.40 -20.99 4.27
C SER A 96 -3.04 -22.34 3.64
N VAL A 97 -1.74 -22.66 3.47
CA VAL A 97 -1.27 -23.95 2.92
C VAL A 97 -0.33 -24.64 3.93
N PRO A 98 -0.89 -25.32 4.95
CA PRO A 98 -0.09 -26.01 5.96
C PRO A 98 0.86 -27.04 5.33
N GLY A 99 2.12 -27.06 5.77
CA GLY A 99 3.14 -28.04 5.30
C GLY A 99 3.97 -27.60 4.09
N LEU A 100 3.56 -26.55 3.36
CA LEU A 100 4.31 -25.99 2.22
C LEU A 100 4.68 -24.51 2.43
N ALA A 101 4.78 -24.06 3.68
CA ALA A 101 5.01 -22.66 4.02
C ALA A 101 6.24 -22.03 3.32
N GLY A 102 7.32 -22.81 3.17
CA GLY A 102 8.52 -22.36 2.45
C GLY A 102 8.26 -22.08 0.96
N SER A 103 7.60 -23.01 0.26
CA SER A 103 7.22 -22.84 -1.14
C SER A 103 6.16 -21.75 -1.34
N ALA A 104 5.17 -21.68 -0.45
CA ALA A 104 4.13 -20.64 -0.48
C ALA A 104 4.72 -19.24 -0.32
N SER A 105 5.64 -19.06 0.65
CA SER A 105 6.35 -17.79 0.85
C SER A 105 7.20 -17.40 -0.36
N GLY A 106 7.98 -18.36 -0.90
CA GLY A 106 8.80 -18.14 -2.09
C GLY A 106 7.98 -17.74 -3.31
N PHE A 107 6.86 -18.43 -3.56
CA PHE A 107 5.95 -18.12 -4.66
C PHE A 107 5.27 -16.75 -4.48
N MET A 108 4.81 -16.45 -3.26
CA MET A 108 4.22 -15.15 -2.95
C MET A 108 5.20 -13.99 -3.17
N GLY A 109 6.45 -14.14 -2.71
CA GLY A 109 7.50 -13.15 -2.92
C GLY A 109 7.81 -12.96 -4.40
N ALA A 110 7.86 -14.05 -5.17
CA ALA A 110 8.07 -13.99 -6.61
C ALA A 110 6.96 -13.21 -7.33
N LEU A 111 5.69 -13.48 -7.00
CA LEU A 111 4.54 -12.75 -7.56
C LEU A 111 4.56 -11.28 -7.18
N GLN A 112 4.90 -10.96 -5.92
CA GLN A 112 4.98 -9.59 -5.46
C GLN A 112 6.04 -8.81 -6.23
N ILE A 113 7.27 -9.33 -6.34
CA ILE A 113 8.36 -8.65 -7.05
C ILE A 113 8.05 -8.57 -8.56
N ALA A 114 7.49 -9.63 -9.16
CA ALA A 114 7.09 -9.61 -10.57
C ALA A 114 6.03 -8.52 -10.84
N SER A 115 5.01 -8.42 -9.98
CA SER A 115 3.98 -7.38 -10.09
C SER A 115 4.55 -5.97 -9.91
N ALA A 116 5.47 -5.78 -8.97
CA ALA A 116 6.15 -4.51 -8.75
C ALA A 116 7.03 -4.11 -9.94
N ALA A 117 7.74 -5.06 -10.53
CA ALA A 117 8.57 -4.85 -11.71
C ALA A 117 7.74 -4.42 -12.92
N VAL A 118 6.65 -5.15 -13.22
CA VAL A 118 5.71 -4.80 -14.30
C VAL A 118 5.12 -3.42 -14.05
N THR A 119 4.60 -3.17 -12.85
CA THR A 119 3.99 -1.86 -12.52
C THR A 119 5.00 -0.73 -12.68
N THR A 120 6.22 -0.88 -12.15
CA THR A 120 7.27 0.15 -12.23
C THR A 120 7.70 0.43 -13.68
N ALA A 121 7.74 -0.60 -14.53
CA ALA A 121 8.09 -0.44 -15.95
C ALA A 121 7.05 0.40 -16.71
N TYR A 122 5.76 0.22 -16.40
CA TYR A 122 4.68 0.86 -17.17
C TYR A 122 4.13 2.15 -16.53
N ILE A 123 4.28 2.36 -15.22
CA ILE A 123 3.66 3.49 -14.51
C ILE A 123 4.08 4.85 -15.07
N GLY A 124 5.34 5.00 -15.50
CA GLY A 124 5.86 6.23 -16.09
C GLY A 124 5.25 6.54 -17.45
N GLN A 125 5.04 5.51 -18.28
CA GLN A 125 4.39 5.64 -19.58
C GLN A 125 2.92 6.03 -19.43
N PHE A 126 2.16 5.31 -18.58
CA PHE A 126 0.75 5.61 -18.34
C PHE A 126 0.53 7.00 -17.72
N SER A 127 1.42 7.42 -16.83
CA SER A 127 1.31 8.74 -16.19
C SER A 127 1.67 9.89 -17.13
N HIS A 128 2.27 9.64 -18.31
CA HIS A 128 2.85 10.67 -19.19
C HIS A 128 3.79 11.63 -18.44
N HIS A 129 4.40 11.18 -17.34
CA HIS A 129 5.18 12.01 -16.41
C HIS A 129 4.42 13.22 -15.84
N GLN A 130 3.07 13.21 -15.87
CA GLN A 130 2.22 14.24 -15.30
C GLN A 130 1.77 13.86 -13.88
N PRO A 131 1.96 14.73 -12.88
CA PRO A 131 1.63 14.41 -11.48
C PRO A 131 0.15 14.09 -11.29
N GLY A 132 -0.76 14.84 -11.95
CA GLY A 132 -2.20 14.59 -11.84
C GLY A 132 -2.63 13.21 -12.34
N ARG A 133 -2.07 12.73 -13.45
CA ARG A 133 -2.36 11.38 -13.98
C ARG A 133 -1.83 10.30 -13.05
N PHE A 134 -0.63 10.50 -12.50
CA PHE A 134 -0.06 9.60 -11.50
C PHE A 134 -0.97 9.47 -10.28
N GLY A 135 -1.47 10.60 -9.75
CA GLY A 135 -2.42 10.60 -8.63
C GLY A 135 -3.71 9.84 -8.93
N ILE A 136 -4.28 10.01 -10.14
CA ILE A 136 -5.47 9.28 -10.58
C ILE A 136 -5.20 7.78 -10.67
N ILE A 137 -4.09 7.36 -11.28
CA ILE A 137 -3.76 5.94 -11.44
C ILE A 137 -3.60 5.27 -10.07
N ILE A 138 -2.84 5.87 -9.16
CA ILE A 138 -2.65 5.32 -7.81
C ILE A 138 -3.99 5.26 -7.05
N PHE A 139 -4.82 6.31 -7.15
CA PHE A 139 -6.14 6.29 -6.53
C PHE A 139 -7.02 5.15 -7.07
N ILE A 140 -7.04 4.93 -8.38
CA ILE A 140 -7.78 3.81 -8.99
C ILE A 140 -7.26 2.46 -8.48
N ILE A 141 -5.94 2.27 -8.43
CA ILE A 141 -5.33 1.01 -7.93
C ILE A 141 -5.73 0.76 -6.48
N VAL A 142 -5.69 1.78 -5.62
CA VAL A 142 -6.08 1.67 -4.22
C VAL A 142 -7.57 1.33 -4.08
N ILE A 143 -8.43 1.95 -4.87
CA ILE A 143 -9.87 1.63 -4.88
C ILE A 143 -10.11 0.19 -5.33
N ILE A 144 -9.44 -0.26 -6.39
CA ILE A 144 -9.54 -1.66 -6.86
C ILE A 144 -9.11 -2.62 -5.75
N GLY A 145 -7.96 -2.37 -5.11
CA GLY A 145 -7.47 -3.19 -4.00
C GLY A 145 -8.47 -3.26 -2.84
N PHE A 146 -9.05 -2.13 -2.47
CA PHE A 146 -10.06 -2.08 -1.42
C PHE A 146 -11.36 -2.80 -1.81
N SER A 147 -11.81 -2.66 -3.05
CA SER A 147 -12.99 -3.37 -3.57
C SER A 147 -12.78 -4.88 -3.58
N ILE A 148 -11.61 -5.37 -4.00
CA ILE A 148 -11.27 -6.79 -3.96
C ILE A 148 -11.31 -7.31 -2.52
N PHE A 149 -10.73 -6.58 -1.57
CA PHE A 149 -10.77 -6.97 -0.16
C PHE A 149 -12.21 -7.07 0.38
N GLN A 150 -13.07 -6.10 0.06
CA GLN A 150 -14.46 -6.11 0.49
C GLN A 150 -15.22 -7.31 -0.10
N LEU A 151 -15.01 -7.61 -1.38
CA LEU A 151 -15.62 -8.78 -2.03
C LEU A 151 -15.17 -10.08 -1.36
N THR A 152 -13.87 -10.24 -1.09
CA THR A 152 -13.34 -11.42 -0.39
C THR A 152 -13.95 -11.54 1.01
N CYS A 153 -14.02 -10.45 1.77
CA CYS A 153 -14.59 -10.46 3.12
C CYS A 153 -16.09 -10.83 3.10
N ILE A 154 -16.85 -10.35 2.12
CA ILE A 154 -18.26 -10.72 1.93
C ILE A 154 -18.40 -12.22 1.66
N MET A 155 -17.60 -12.77 0.73
CA MET A 155 -17.65 -14.20 0.39
C MET A 155 -17.29 -15.12 1.57
N THR A 156 -16.30 -14.74 2.37
CA THR A 156 -15.93 -15.52 3.57
C THR A 156 -17.06 -15.52 4.60
N ARG A 157 -17.75 -14.39 4.78
CA ARG A 157 -18.90 -14.28 5.69
C ARG A 157 -20.10 -15.09 5.25
N THR A 158 -20.39 -15.16 3.95
CA THR A 158 -21.50 -16.00 3.43
C THR A 158 -21.23 -17.50 3.59
N THR A 159 -19.97 -17.92 3.62
CA THR A 159 -19.60 -19.34 3.74
C THR A 159 -19.67 -19.86 5.18
N GLN A 160 -19.58 -18.98 6.18
CA GLN A 160 -19.73 -19.36 7.60
C GLN A 160 -21.16 -19.22 8.14
N GLY A 161 -22.10 -18.71 7.34
CA GLY A 161 -23.48 -18.43 7.74
C GLY A 161 -24.54 -19.39 7.16
N GLY A 162 -24.14 -20.52 6.57
CA GLY A 162 -25.02 -21.58 6.07
C GLY A 162 -24.67 -22.92 6.69
#